data_AF-A0A7W7ZU59-F1
#
_entry.id   AF-A0A7W7ZU59-F1
#
_cell.length_a   1.000
_cell.length_b   1.000
_cell.length_c   1.000
_cell.angle_alpha   90.00
_cell.angle_beta   90.00
_cell.angle_gamma   90.00
#
_symmetry.space_group_name_H-M   'P 1'
#
loop_
_entity.id
_entity.type
_entity.pdbx_description
1 polymer ?
#
loop_
_entity_poly.entity_id
_entity_poly.type
_entity_poly.pdbx_seq_one_letter_code
_entity_poly.pdbx_strand_id
1 'polypeptide(L)'
;MSILGFTSRSAGFLLGVVLIAQSHLCEAKTIAEGLVIVPENKLPQQAQQQGLAMDLHLVNPATLYLYIEQDNGRQIAIFDVSDPGRIKFKKLSEINAPAAFDFVQPAGQSLEMIRYRDGRGTAIIDLTKPKEPVLKAVGAATNSYYIVPVEENKANTQSPSVPQDYEVIEPLASHAIAIVKGVVQQQTDEGNGTTYLLGTQGLTVIRNISAERKLAATAPHWTNTIDDK
;
A
#
# COMPACT_ATOMS: atom_id res chain seq x y z
N MET A 1 -69.76 -14.13 40.53
CA MET A 1 -69.26 -13.12 41.50
C MET A 1 -67.74 -13.18 41.52
N SER A 2 -67.14 -11.98 41.55
CA SER A 2 -65.73 -11.53 41.50
C SER A 2 -64.65 -12.47 42.09
N ILE A 3 -63.53 -12.73 41.38
CA ILE A 3 -62.25 -11.98 41.18
C ILE A 3 -61.31 -11.98 42.41
N LEU A 4 -60.14 -12.59 42.24
CA LEU A 4 -58.76 -12.13 42.57
C LEU A 4 -57.84 -13.36 42.43
N GLY A 5 -56.80 -13.45 41.60
CA GLY A 5 -55.98 -12.42 40.96
C GLY A 5 -54.58 -12.47 41.58
N PHE A 6 -53.66 -13.27 41.02
CA PHE A 6 -52.21 -13.07 41.17
C PHE A 6 -51.49 -13.50 39.89
N THR A 7 -50.99 -12.51 39.17
CA THR A 7 -50.19 -12.64 37.96
C THR A 7 -48.73 -12.81 38.35
N SER A 8 -48.14 -13.98 38.03
CA SER A 8 -46.70 -14.18 38.12
C SER A 8 -46.06 -13.82 36.78
N ARG A 9 -45.30 -12.72 36.76
CA ARG A 9 -44.46 -12.32 35.63
C ARG A 9 -43.17 -13.14 35.67
N SER A 10 -43.01 -14.07 34.73
CA SER A 10 -41.72 -14.69 34.45
C SER A 10 -40.96 -13.82 33.45
N ALA A 11 -39.90 -13.16 33.92
CA ALA A 11 -38.95 -12.45 33.07
C ALA A 11 -37.97 -13.46 32.46
N GLY A 12 -38.15 -13.76 31.17
CA GLY A 12 -37.15 -14.52 30.39
C GLY A 12 -35.97 -13.62 30.07
N PHE A 13 -34.82 -13.91 30.69
CA PHE A 13 -33.52 -13.32 30.33
C PHE A 13 -33.11 -13.81 28.93
N LEU A 14 -33.04 -12.91 27.97
CA LEU A 14 -32.35 -13.14 26.70
C LEU A 14 -30.83 -13.08 26.97
N LEU A 15 -30.17 -14.24 26.93
CA LEU A 15 -28.72 -14.32 26.95
C LEU A 15 -28.19 -13.98 25.55
N GLY A 16 -28.02 -12.69 25.27
CA GLY A 16 -27.30 -12.23 24.09
C GLY A 16 -25.80 -12.42 24.30
N VAL A 17 -25.22 -13.44 23.67
CA VAL A 17 -23.76 -13.55 23.57
C VAL A 17 -23.31 -12.50 22.56
N VAL A 18 -22.89 -11.34 23.05
CA VAL A 18 -22.14 -10.38 22.23
C VAL A 18 -20.74 -10.95 22.06
N LEU A 19 -20.46 -11.55 20.89
CA LEU A 19 -19.08 -11.74 20.46
C LEU A 19 -18.48 -10.34 20.24
N ILE A 20 -17.74 -9.85 21.22
CA ILE A 20 -16.87 -8.70 21.02
C ILE A 20 -15.71 -9.19 20.17
N ALA A 21 -15.82 -9.01 18.85
CA ALA A 21 -14.67 -9.11 17.97
C ALA A 21 -13.68 -8.04 18.42
N GLN A 22 -12.62 -8.45 19.12
CA GLN A 22 -11.49 -7.59 19.40
C GLN A 22 -10.78 -7.36 18.07
N SER A 23 -11.13 -6.27 17.39
CA SER A 23 -10.25 -5.71 16.37
C SER A 23 -8.98 -5.30 17.10
N HIS A 24 -7.93 -6.11 16.94
CA HIS A 24 -6.58 -5.70 17.28
C HIS A 24 -6.21 -4.56 16.31
N LEU A 25 -6.69 -3.36 16.61
CA LEU A 25 -6.21 -2.13 16.01
C LEU A 25 -4.73 -2.06 16.37
N CYS A 26 -3.87 -2.27 15.37
CA CYS A 26 -2.45 -2.04 15.53
C CYS A 26 -2.29 -0.53 15.71
N GLU A 27 -2.20 -0.06 16.95
CA GLU A 27 -1.79 1.32 17.22
C GLU A 27 -0.36 1.50 16.70
N ALA A 28 0.03 2.72 16.31
CA ALA A 28 1.40 2.97 15.88
C ALA A 28 2.36 2.61 17.03
N LYS A 29 3.04 1.47 16.90
CA LYS A 29 3.81 0.86 17.97
C LYS A 29 5.28 1.01 17.64
N THR A 30 5.99 1.77 18.47
CA THR A 30 7.45 1.80 18.47
C THR A 30 7.94 0.53 19.13
N ILE A 31 8.77 -0.22 18.43
CA ILE A 31 9.31 -1.49 18.93
C ILE A 31 10.84 -1.40 18.86
N ALA A 32 11.51 -2.12 19.75
CA ALA A 32 12.89 -1.91 20.18
C ALA A 32 13.85 -1.46 19.07
N GLU A 33 14.69 -0.48 19.39
CA GLU A 33 15.86 -0.04 18.63
C GLU A 33 15.65 0.47 17.20
N GLY A 34 14.44 0.92 16.87
CA GLY A 34 14.23 1.79 15.71
C GLY A 34 13.35 1.23 14.60
N LEU A 35 12.45 0.29 14.90
CA LEU A 35 11.32 -0.01 14.02
C LEU A 35 10.04 0.68 14.51
N VAL A 36 9.33 1.33 13.58
CA VAL A 36 8.01 1.92 13.85
C VAL A 36 7.01 1.35 12.86
N ILE A 37 5.93 0.75 13.37
CA ILE A 37 4.84 0.26 12.53
C ILE A 37 3.76 1.33 12.48
N VAL A 38 3.42 1.79 11.29
CA VAL A 38 2.40 2.80 11.02
C VAL A 38 1.22 2.10 10.33
N PRO A 39 0.09 1.90 11.04
CA PRO A 39 -1.11 1.28 10.47
C PRO A 39 -1.82 2.24 9.48
N GLU A 40 -2.72 1.69 8.69
CA GLU A 40 -3.50 2.39 7.66
C GLU A 40 -4.30 3.58 8.23
N ASN A 41 -4.83 3.45 9.45
CA ASN A 41 -5.63 4.49 10.09
C ASN A 41 -4.81 5.71 10.58
N LYS A 42 -3.48 5.63 10.52
CA LYS A 42 -2.56 6.75 10.77
C LYS A 42 -1.98 7.36 9.49
N LEU A 43 -2.33 6.81 8.33
CA LEU A 43 -1.95 7.31 7.02
C LEU A 43 -3.07 8.17 6.42
N PRO A 44 -2.80 8.95 5.35
CA PRO A 44 -3.83 9.69 4.65
C PRO A 44 -5.01 8.79 4.24
N GLN A 45 -6.23 9.34 4.21
CA GLN A 45 -7.46 8.57 4.02
C GLN A 45 -7.44 7.64 2.79
N GLN A 46 -6.80 8.05 1.70
CA GLN A 46 -6.71 7.25 0.48
C GLN A 46 -5.87 5.97 0.65
N ALA A 47 -4.98 5.93 1.65
CA ALA A 47 -4.19 4.74 1.98
C ALA A 47 -5.01 3.68 2.73
N GLN A 48 -6.19 4.04 3.23
CA GLN A 48 -7.14 3.11 3.85
C GLN A 48 -8.07 2.45 2.84
N GLN A 49 -8.01 2.88 1.57
CA GLN A 49 -8.78 2.26 0.50
C GLN A 49 -8.08 0.98 0.04
N GLN A 50 -8.88 -0.01 -0.32
CA GLN A 50 -8.36 -1.25 -0.88
C GLN A 50 -7.62 -0.95 -2.20
N GLY A 51 -6.38 -1.44 -2.29
CA GLY A 51 -5.63 -1.51 -3.54
C GLY A 51 -5.19 -2.95 -3.81
N LEU A 52 -4.88 -3.26 -5.06
CA LEU A 52 -4.45 -4.61 -5.43
C LEU A 52 -2.98 -4.69 -5.83
N ALA A 53 -2.40 -3.58 -6.30
CA ALA A 53 -0.99 -3.49 -6.61
C ALA A 53 -0.41 -2.11 -6.24
N MET A 54 0.89 -2.06 -5.98
CA MET A 54 1.65 -0.85 -5.73
C MET A 54 3.05 -0.91 -6.33
N ASP A 55 3.59 0.27 -6.57
CA ASP A 55 4.94 0.48 -7.08
C ASP A 55 5.63 1.66 -6.40
N LEU A 56 6.89 1.46 -6.05
CA LEU A 56 7.77 2.52 -5.54
C LEU A 56 8.60 3.06 -6.70
N HIS A 57 8.42 4.34 -6.98
CA HIS A 57 9.03 4.96 -8.15
C HIS A 57 9.79 6.24 -7.77
N LEU A 58 11.10 6.21 -7.99
CA LEU A 58 11.98 7.34 -7.75
C LEU A 58 11.86 8.34 -8.91
N VAL A 59 11.14 9.45 -8.67
CA VAL A 59 10.93 10.51 -9.67
C VAL A 59 12.21 11.30 -9.91
N ASN A 60 12.95 11.56 -8.84
CA ASN A 60 14.27 12.20 -8.84
C ASN A 60 14.98 11.83 -7.52
N PRO A 61 16.27 12.15 -7.33
CA PRO A 61 17.03 11.73 -6.14
C PRO A 61 16.45 12.13 -4.78
N ALA A 62 15.53 13.11 -4.73
CA ALA A 62 14.88 13.58 -3.51
C ALA A 62 13.37 13.25 -3.44
N THR A 63 12.78 12.71 -4.51
CA THR A 63 11.34 12.46 -4.59
C THR A 63 11.06 11.00 -4.91
N LEU A 64 10.50 10.29 -3.93
CA LEU A 64 10.02 8.92 -4.07
C LEU A 64 8.49 8.90 -3.95
N TYR A 65 7.82 8.40 -4.99
CA TYR A 65 6.37 8.23 -4.98
C TYR A 65 6.00 6.75 -4.82
N LEU A 66 4.94 6.52 -4.05
CA LEU A 66 4.25 5.23 -3.98
C LEU A 66 2.94 5.37 -4.78
N TYR A 67 2.83 4.58 -5.84
CA TYR A 67 1.60 4.44 -6.63
C TYR A 67 0.83 3.23 -6.12
N ILE A 68 -0.47 3.37 -5.91
CA ILE A 68 -1.35 2.26 -5.53
C ILE A 68 -2.50 2.19 -6.53
N GLU A 69 -2.61 1.07 -7.23
CA GLU A 69 -3.78 0.75 -8.04
C GLU A 69 -5.01 0.64 -7.14
N GLN A 70 -6.09 1.31 -7.54
CA GLN A 70 -7.35 1.30 -6.81
C GLN A 70 -8.53 1.24 -7.78
N ASP A 71 -9.68 0.86 -7.21
CA ASP A 71 -10.96 0.86 -7.92
C ASP A 71 -10.95 0.01 -9.20
N ASN A 72 -10.35 -1.19 -9.12
CA ASN A 72 -10.28 -2.18 -10.20
C ASN A 72 -9.66 -1.63 -11.50
N GLY A 73 -8.57 -0.89 -11.37
CA GLY A 73 -7.79 -0.31 -12.43
C GLY A 73 -8.28 1.06 -12.90
N ARG A 74 -9.38 1.57 -12.34
CA ARG A 74 -9.91 2.88 -12.74
C ARG A 74 -9.05 4.03 -12.22
N GLN A 75 -8.39 3.85 -11.08
CA GLN A 75 -7.69 4.91 -10.37
C GLN A 75 -6.30 4.48 -9.90
N ILE A 76 -5.41 5.46 -9.73
CA ILE A 76 -4.17 5.32 -8.98
C ILE A 76 -4.11 6.38 -7.89
N ALA A 77 -3.97 5.94 -6.64
CA ALA A 77 -3.63 6.83 -5.53
C ALA A 77 -2.11 7.05 -5.50
N ILE A 78 -1.71 8.32 -5.35
CA ILE A 78 -0.32 8.75 -5.44
C ILE A 78 0.09 9.35 -4.11
N PHE A 79 1.10 8.78 -3.47
CA PHE A 79 1.66 9.26 -2.22
C PHE A 79 3.11 9.68 -2.42
N ASP A 80 3.48 10.78 -1.80
CA ASP A 80 4.87 11.16 -1.62
C ASP A 80 5.37 10.54 -0.32
N VAL A 81 6.33 9.65 -0.47
CA VAL A 81 6.89 8.83 0.60
C VAL A 81 8.38 9.14 0.82
N SER A 82 8.85 10.26 0.26
CA SER A 82 10.25 10.71 0.37
C SER A 82 10.67 10.95 1.83
N ASP A 83 9.73 11.36 2.69
CA ASP A 83 9.87 11.34 4.16
C ASP A 83 8.91 10.28 4.72
N PRO A 84 9.41 9.08 5.10
CA PRO A 84 8.58 8.01 5.68
C PRO A 84 7.86 8.43 6.96
N GLY A 85 8.35 9.45 7.67
CA GLY A 85 7.69 10.01 8.85
C GLY A 85 6.54 10.96 8.53
N ARG A 86 6.42 11.40 7.27
CA ARG A 86 5.42 12.37 6.81
C ARG A 86 4.94 12.02 5.41
N ILE A 87 4.34 10.84 5.27
CA ILE A 87 3.71 10.40 4.02
C ILE A 87 2.57 11.35 3.67
N LYS A 88 2.59 11.91 2.45
CA LYS A 88 1.59 12.85 1.95
C LYS A 88 0.82 12.24 0.79
N PHE A 89 -0.50 12.22 0.86
CA PHE A 89 -1.33 12.01 -0.32
C PHE A 89 -1.17 13.20 -1.27
N LYS A 90 -0.93 12.93 -2.56
CA LYS A 90 -0.76 13.97 -3.58
C LYS A 90 -1.96 14.08 -4.50
N LYS A 91 -2.43 12.95 -5.04
CA LYS A 91 -3.52 12.93 -6.01
C LYS A 91 -4.11 11.52 -6.14
N LEU A 92 -5.39 11.48 -6.46
CA LEU A 92 -6.07 10.31 -6.98
C LEU A 92 -6.26 10.57 -8.47
N SER A 93 -5.55 9.83 -9.31
CA SER A 93 -5.58 10.03 -10.76
C SER A 93 -6.46 8.98 -11.40
N GLU A 94 -7.40 9.41 -12.23
CA GLU A 94 -8.12 8.51 -13.11
C GLU A 94 -7.19 8.05 -14.23
N ILE A 95 -7.08 6.74 -14.40
CA ILE A 95 -6.35 6.12 -15.51
C ILE A 95 -7.27 5.29 -16.39
N ASN A 96 -8.48 4.98 -15.90
CA ASN A 96 -9.55 4.27 -16.60
C ASN A 96 -9.05 2.99 -17.28
N ALA A 97 -8.17 2.25 -16.61
CA ALA A 97 -7.74 0.96 -17.11
C ALA A 97 -8.94 0.01 -17.10
N PRO A 98 -9.05 -0.89 -18.08
CA PRO A 98 -10.28 -1.64 -18.29
C PRO A 98 -10.39 -2.88 -17.37
N ALA A 99 -9.39 -3.10 -16.50
CA ALA A 99 -9.36 -4.07 -15.42
C ALA A 99 -8.25 -3.70 -14.40
N ALA A 100 -8.31 -4.30 -13.21
CA ALA A 100 -7.23 -4.28 -12.24
C ALA A 100 -5.94 -4.85 -12.84
N PHE A 101 -4.79 -4.37 -12.35
CA PHE A 101 -3.50 -4.73 -12.89
C PHE A 101 -2.43 -4.82 -11.80
N ASP A 102 -1.34 -5.50 -12.13
CA ASP A 102 -0.10 -5.52 -11.36
C ASP A 102 0.94 -4.65 -12.07
N PHE A 103 1.75 -3.92 -11.30
CA PHE A 103 3.03 -3.40 -11.79
C PHE A 103 4.01 -4.57 -11.95
N VAL A 104 4.62 -4.68 -13.12
CA VAL A 104 5.44 -5.86 -13.47
C VAL A 104 6.93 -5.52 -13.43
N GLN A 105 7.31 -4.47 -14.16
CA GLN A 105 8.69 -4.01 -14.25
C GLN A 105 8.76 -2.63 -14.90
N PRO A 106 9.85 -1.89 -14.67
CA PRO A 106 10.17 -0.70 -15.44
C PRO A 106 10.33 -1.03 -16.93
N ALA A 107 9.71 -0.24 -17.79
CA ALA A 107 9.87 -0.23 -19.24
C ALA A 107 10.74 0.95 -19.72
N GLY A 108 11.17 1.80 -18.80
CA GLY A 108 11.99 2.99 -19.02
C GLY A 108 12.10 3.80 -17.73
N GLN A 109 12.74 4.97 -17.78
CA GLN A 109 12.95 5.82 -16.59
C GLN A 109 11.65 6.33 -15.96
N SER A 110 10.60 6.51 -16.76
CA SER A 110 9.30 7.02 -16.31
C SER A 110 8.17 6.20 -16.91
N LEU A 111 8.42 4.92 -17.21
CA LEU A 111 7.46 4.03 -17.85
C LEU A 111 7.40 2.74 -17.06
N GLU A 112 6.22 2.36 -16.62
CA GLU A 112 6.00 1.11 -15.91
C GLU A 112 5.15 0.17 -16.76
N MET A 113 5.61 -1.06 -16.94
CA MET A 113 4.79 -2.09 -17.56
C MET A 113 3.83 -2.67 -16.51
N ILE A 114 2.56 -2.75 -16.90
CA ILE A 114 1.52 -3.40 -16.10
C ILE A 114 0.99 -4.64 -16.79
N ARG A 115 0.47 -5.58 -16.00
CA ARG A 115 -0.25 -6.76 -16.49
C ARG A 115 -1.65 -6.78 -15.89
N TYR A 116 -2.65 -6.91 -16.75
CA TYR A 116 -4.03 -7.02 -16.30
C TYR A 116 -4.30 -8.38 -15.65
N ARG A 117 -5.01 -8.35 -14.51
CA ARG A 117 -5.31 -9.56 -13.73
C ARG A 117 -6.35 -10.46 -14.36
N ASP A 118 -7.14 -9.95 -15.29
CA ASP A 118 -8.12 -10.74 -16.05
C ASP A 118 -7.54 -11.43 -17.29
N GLY A 119 -6.22 -11.37 -17.47
CA GLY A 119 -5.51 -12.09 -18.52
C GLY A 119 -5.56 -11.42 -19.90
N ARG A 120 -6.12 -10.21 -20.04
CA ARG A 120 -6.20 -9.52 -21.34
C ARG A 120 -4.85 -9.02 -21.89
N GLY A 121 -3.76 -9.18 -21.13
CA GLY A 121 -2.41 -8.82 -21.55
C GLY A 121 -1.78 -7.71 -20.72
N THR A 122 -0.90 -6.92 -21.35
CA THR A 122 -0.11 -5.88 -20.71
C THR A 122 -0.40 -4.50 -21.28
N ALA A 123 -0.04 -3.46 -20.52
CA ALA A 123 -0.09 -2.06 -20.93
C ALA A 123 1.12 -1.31 -20.34
N ILE A 124 1.31 -0.05 -20.74
CA ILE A 124 2.31 0.86 -20.14
C ILE A 124 1.59 1.97 -19.38
N ILE A 125 2.10 2.30 -18.21
CA ILE A 125 1.78 3.55 -17.52
C ILE A 125 2.94 4.52 -17.73
N ASP A 126 2.63 5.67 -18.32
CA ASP A 126 3.56 6.79 -18.49
C ASP A 126 3.51 7.70 -17.26
N LEU A 127 4.63 7.75 -16.53
CA LEU A 127 4.86 8.52 -15.31
C LEU A 127 5.68 9.79 -15.56
N THR A 128 5.92 10.19 -16.82
CA THR A 128 6.65 11.43 -17.16
C THR A 128 6.04 12.66 -16.48
N LYS A 129 4.72 12.64 -16.24
CA LYS A 129 4.03 13.53 -15.31
C LYS A 129 3.64 12.71 -14.08
N PRO A 130 4.45 12.69 -13.00
CA PRO A 130 4.28 11.75 -11.88
C PRO A 130 2.93 11.86 -11.15
N LYS A 131 2.27 13.02 -11.20
CA LYS A 131 0.96 13.24 -10.57
C LYS A 131 -0.22 13.05 -11.54
N GLU A 132 0.07 12.78 -12.81
CA GLU A 132 -0.90 12.62 -13.91
C GLU A 132 -0.50 11.42 -14.78
N PRO A 133 -0.41 10.21 -14.20
CA PRO A 133 -0.06 9.02 -14.94
C PRO A 133 -1.04 8.79 -16.10
N VAL A 134 -0.50 8.40 -17.25
CA VAL A 134 -1.32 8.14 -18.44
C VAL A 134 -1.15 6.69 -18.88
N LEU A 135 -2.27 5.98 -18.99
CA LEU A 135 -2.29 4.64 -19.56
C LEU A 135 -2.07 4.69 -21.08
N LYS A 136 -1.14 3.87 -21.56
CA LYS A 136 -0.82 3.69 -22.99
C LYS A 136 -0.96 2.21 -23.34
N ALA A 137 -1.69 1.93 -24.42
CA ALA A 137 -1.80 0.57 -24.95
C ALA A 137 -0.44 0.09 -25.50
N VAL A 138 -0.09 -1.16 -25.20
CA VAL A 138 1.09 -1.83 -25.78
C VAL A 138 0.81 -2.21 -27.23
N GLY A 139 1.78 -2.03 -28.13
CA GLY A 139 1.73 -2.57 -29.51
C GLY A 139 1.46 -1.56 -30.63
N ALA A 140 1.20 -0.28 -30.31
CA ALA A 140 1.13 0.78 -31.32
C ALA A 140 2.32 1.73 -31.18
N ALA A 141 3.29 1.57 -32.07
CA ALA A 141 4.43 2.46 -32.18
C ALA A 141 3.93 3.84 -32.70
N THR A 142 3.94 4.87 -31.85
CA THR A 142 3.62 6.28 -32.22
C THR A 142 4.88 7.15 -32.18
N ASN A 143 4.83 8.41 -32.62
CA ASN A 143 5.98 9.35 -32.77
C ASN A 143 6.91 9.55 -31.52
N SER A 144 6.77 8.76 -30.45
CA SER A 144 7.72 8.45 -29.36
C SER A 144 7.50 6.99 -28.85
N TYR A 145 8.02 6.00 -29.58
CA TYR A 145 7.43 4.65 -29.85
C TYR A 145 7.47 3.58 -28.71
N TYR A 146 6.42 2.74 -28.62
CA TYR A 146 6.30 1.57 -27.70
C TYR A 146 5.89 0.27 -28.45
N ILE A 147 6.57 -0.85 -28.19
CA ILE A 147 6.13 -2.25 -28.44
C ILE A 147 6.81 -3.13 -27.37
N VAL A 148 6.09 -4.01 -26.68
CA VAL A 148 6.60 -4.80 -25.52
C VAL A 148 5.95 -6.19 -25.59
N PRO A 149 6.65 -7.32 -25.81
CA PRO A 149 7.48 -8.01 -24.79
C PRO A 149 8.64 -8.91 -25.35
N VAL A 150 9.56 -9.43 -24.50
CA VAL A 150 9.98 -10.86 -24.52
C VAL A 150 10.34 -11.28 -23.09
N GLU A 151 9.56 -12.20 -22.49
CA GLU A 151 9.79 -12.69 -21.13
C GLU A 151 10.79 -13.86 -21.11
N GLU A 152 11.86 -13.75 -20.32
CA GLU A 152 12.17 -14.74 -19.27
C GLU A 152 13.22 -14.15 -18.33
N ASN A 153 12.76 -13.49 -17.27
CA ASN A 153 13.33 -13.75 -15.97
C ASN A 153 12.17 -13.88 -14.99
N LYS A 154 11.90 -15.15 -14.67
CA LYS A 154 10.97 -15.64 -13.65
C LYS A 154 11.45 -15.20 -12.27
N ALA A 155 11.35 -13.91 -12.01
CA ALA A 155 11.65 -13.30 -10.72
C ALA A 155 10.71 -12.12 -10.45
N ASN A 156 9.45 -12.23 -10.89
CA ASN A 156 8.27 -11.55 -10.31
C ASN A 156 7.01 -11.97 -11.06
N THR A 157 6.87 -13.25 -11.39
CA THR A 157 5.55 -13.84 -11.56
C THR A 157 4.89 -13.96 -10.18
N GLN A 158 4.71 -12.82 -9.50
CA GLN A 158 3.65 -12.73 -8.52
C GLN A 158 2.37 -12.80 -9.34
N SER A 159 1.92 -14.03 -9.64
CA SER A 159 0.49 -14.31 -9.66
C SER A 159 -0.14 -13.58 -8.48
N PRO A 160 -1.34 -13.00 -8.61
CA PRO A 160 -1.95 -12.20 -7.54
C PRO A 160 -1.73 -12.93 -6.23
N SER A 161 -0.89 -12.37 -5.36
CA SER A 161 -0.45 -13.12 -4.20
C SER A 161 -1.70 -13.38 -3.37
N VAL A 162 -1.93 -14.65 -3.03
CA VAL A 162 -3.03 -15.00 -2.15
C VAL A 162 -2.79 -14.19 -0.88
N PRO A 163 -3.75 -13.35 -0.43
CA PRO A 163 -3.54 -12.51 0.73
C PRO A 163 -2.98 -13.32 1.90
N GLN A 164 -1.83 -12.89 2.42
CA GLN A 164 -1.11 -13.60 3.47
C GLN A 164 -0.88 -12.71 4.68
N ASP A 165 -0.96 -13.29 5.88
CA ASP A 165 -0.63 -12.59 7.11
C ASP A 165 0.90 -12.52 7.29
N TYR A 166 1.40 -11.35 7.68
CA TYR A 166 2.80 -11.10 7.95
C TYR A 166 2.98 -10.85 9.44
N GLU A 167 3.82 -11.67 10.07
CA GLU A 167 4.28 -11.42 11.43
C GLU A 167 5.51 -10.52 11.38
N VAL A 168 5.47 -9.41 12.10
CA VAL A 168 6.68 -8.67 12.42
C VAL A 168 7.25 -9.30 13.66
N ILE A 169 8.50 -9.75 13.59
CA ILE A 169 9.20 -10.40 14.69
C ILE A 169 10.41 -9.56 15.09
N GLU A 170 10.63 -9.43 16.39
CA GLU A 170 11.91 -8.95 16.93
C GLU A 170 12.76 -10.19 17.20
N PRO A 171 13.96 -10.35 16.60
CA PRO A 171 14.72 -11.60 16.66
C PRO A 171 15.07 -12.10 18.06
N LEU A 172 15.22 -11.17 19.02
CA LEU A 172 15.51 -11.47 20.42
C LEU A 172 14.26 -11.59 21.29
N ALA A 173 13.08 -11.25 20.75
CA ALA A 173 11.81 -11.40 21.44
C ALA A 173 11.22 -12.79 21.18
N SER A 174 10.56 -13.36 22.19
CA SER A 174 9.93 -14.68 22.08
C SER A 174 8.57 -14.69 21.37
N HIS A 175 8.07 -13.52 20.91
CA HIS A 175 6.74 -13.38 20.32
C HIS A 175 6.73 -12.34 19.20
N ALA A 176 5.81 -12.50 18.23
CA ALA A 176 5.54 -11.50 17.21
C ALA A 176 5.11 -10.17 17.84
N ILE A 177 5.65 -9.08 17.32
CA ILE A 177 5.45 -7.74 17.87
C ILE A 177 4.24 -7.04 17.25
N ALA A 178 3.87 -7.46 16.04
CA ALA A 178 2.64 -7.11 15.32
C ALA A 178 2.32 -8.18 14.26
N ILE A 179 1.06 -8.22 13.82
CA ILE A 179 0.60 -9.03 12.69
C ILE A 179 -0.12 -8.11 11.72
N VAL A 180 0.32 -8.09 10.46
CA VAL A 180 -0.33 -7.35 9.36
C VAL A 180 -1.10 -8.36 8.54
N LYS A 181 -2.43 -8.22 8.48
CA LYS A 181 -3.30 -9.24 7.89
C LYS A 181 -3.54 -9.05 6.42
N GLY A 182 -3.67 -10.16 5.70
CA GLY A 182 -4.10 -10.19 4.30
C GLY A 182 -3.29 -9.25 3.40
N VAL A 183 -1.96 -9.26 3.55
CA VAL A 183 -1.02 -8.55 2.69
C VAL A 183 -1.07 -9.17 1.30
N VAL A 184 -1.29 -8.34 0.29
CA VAL A 184 -1.32 -8.72 -1.13
C VAL A 184 -0.04 -8.34 -1.86
N GLN A 185 0.71 -7.36 -1.35
CA GLN A 185 2.01 -6.97 -1.90
C GLN A 185 2.89 -6.31 -0.84
N GLN A 186 4.20 -6.49 -1.00
CA GLN A 186 5.25 -5.82 -0.24
C GLN A 186 6.19 -5.07 -1.20
N GLN A 187 6.60 -3.87 -0.81
CA GLN A 187 7.64 -3.08 -1.47
C GLN A 187 8.57 -2.52 -0.40
N THR A 188 9.87 -2.47 -0.64
CA THR A 188 10.85 -1.92 0.30
C THR A 188 11.69 -0.87 -0.39
N ASP A 189 11.77 0.32 0.19
CA ASP A 189 12.74 1.33 -0.23
C ASP A 189 14.14 0.89 0.21
N GLU A 190 14.96 0.45 -0.74
CA GLU A 190 16.33 -0.02 -0.48
C GLU A 190 17.24 1.07 0.10
N GLY A 191 16.91 2.36 -0.09
CA GLY A 191 17.71 3.48 0.40
C GLY A 191 17.62 3.68 1.92
N ASN A 192 16.42 3.53 2.49
CA ASN A 192 16.17 3.75 3.93
C ASN A 192 15.59 2.54 4.67
N GLY A 193 15.33 1.42 3.99
CA GLY A 193 14.80 0.20 4.58
C GLY A 193 13.33 0.26 5.00
N THR A 194 12.61 1.32 4.64
CA THR A 194 11.16 1.43 4.89
C THR A 194 10.42 0.44 4.01
N THR A 195 9.56 -0.37 4.63
CA THR A 195 8.76 -1.40 3.95
C THR A 195 7.29 -1.02 3.96
N TYR A 196 6.67 -1.10 2.80
CA TYR A 196 5.27 -0.83 2.54
C TYR A 196 4.58 -2.19 2.36
N LEU A 197 3.53 -2.43 3.13
CA LEU A 197 2.71 -3.64 3.06
C LEU A 197 1.30 -3.22 2.64
N LEU A 198 0.93 -3.54 1.40
CA LEU A 198 -0.42 -3.33 0.90
C LEU A 198 -1.27 -4.53 1.31
N GLY A 199 -2.23 -4.30 2.19
CA GLY A 199 -3.19 -5.32 2.61
C GLY A 199 -4.59 -5.07 2.07
N THR A 200 -5.46 -6.06 2.26
CA THR A 200 -6.90 -5.95 1.93
C THR A 200 -7.62 -4.81 2.65
N GLN A 201 -7.06 -4.31 3.76
CA GLN A 201 -7.61 -3.23 4.58
C GLN A 201 -6.94 -1.87 4.32
N GLY A 202 -5.94 -1.81 3.44
CA GLY A 202 -5.15 -0.60 3.17
C GLY A 202 -3.65 -0.81 3.39
N LEU A 203 -2.92 0.30 3.43
CA LEU A 203 -1.47 0.33 3.52
C LEU A 203 -0.99 0.32 4.97
N THR A 204 -0.08 -0.57 5.32
CA THR A 204 0.74 -0.48 6.55
C THR A 204 2.18 -0.15 6.17
N VAL A 205 2.84 0.73 6.94
CA VAL A 205 4.24 1.12 6.70
C VAL A 205 5.11 0.73 7.89
N ILE A 206 6.15 -0.05 7.64
CA ILE A 206 7.15 -0.44 8.61
C ILE A 206 8.41 0.40 8.35
N ARG A 207 8.67 1.33 9.25
CA ARG A 207 9.77 2.29 9.19
C ARG A 207 11.01 1.78 9.88
N ASN A 208 12.17 1.91 9.24
CA ASN A 208 13.47 1.61 9.82
C ASN A 208 14.19 2.90 10.20
N ILE A 209 13.89 3.41 11.39
CA ILE A 209 14.39 4.69 11.93
C ILE A 209 15.91 4.75 11.94
N SER A 210 16.59 3.63 12.20
CA SER A 210 18.06 3.58 12.22
C SER A 210 18.64 3.77 10.81
N ALA A 211 18.09 3.11 9.80
CA ALA A 211 18.50 3.29 8.41
C ALA A 211 18.09 4.66 7.84
N GLU A 212 16.88 5.15 8.15
CA GLU A 212 16.42 6.51 7.82
C GLU A 212 17.40 7.58 8.34
N ARG A 213 17.82 7.49 9.61
CA ARG A 213 18.80 8.42 10.20
C ARG A 213 20.16 8.34 9.53
N LYS A 214 20.62 7.13 9.20
CA LYS A 214 21.90 6.92 8.51
C LYS A 214 21.88 7.57 7.13
N LEU A 215 20.81 7.37 6.37
CA LEU A 215 20.64 7.99 5.06
C LEU A 215 20.62 9.52 5.19
N ALA A 216 19.84 10.06 6.13
CA ALA A 216 19.75 11.50 6.38
C ALA A 216 21.09 12.15 6.77
N ALA A 217 21.97 11.43 7.48
CA ALA A 217 23.30 11.91 7.83
C ALA A 217 24.28 11.95 6.64
N THR A 218 24.00 11.19 5.58
CA THR A 218 24.84 11.12 4.37
C THR A 218 24.26 11.89 3.19
N ALA A 219 22.97 12.25 3.23
CA ALA A 219 22.33 13.08 2.23
C ALA A 219 22.87 14.53 2.32
N PRO A 220 23.24 15.16 1.20
CA PRO A 220 23.78 16.51 1.23
C PRO A 220 22.74 17.51 1.75
N HIS A 221 23.19 18.45 2.58
CA HIS A 221 22.42 19.37 3.43
C HIS A 221 21.40 20.29 2.70
N TRP A 222 21.32 20.26 1.37
CA TRP A 222 20.45 21.11 0.53
C TRP A 222 19.10 20.46 0.16
N THR A 223 18.86 19.19 0.49
CA THR A 223 17.55 18.53 0.25
C THR A 223 16.45 18.92 1.24
N ASN A 224 16.78 19.68 2.30
CA ASN A 224 15.83 20.18 3.30
C ASN A 224 15.40 21.64 3.06
N THR A 225 15.22 22.06 1.80
CA THR A 225 14.67 23.40 1.53
C THR A 225 13.84 23.45 0.26
N ILE A 226 12.58 23.89 0.47
CA ILE A 226 11.68 24.61 -0.44
C ILE A 226 10.65 23.75 -1.20
N ASP A 227 9.58 23.38 -0.48
CA ASP A 227 8.23 23.71 -0.97
C ASP A 227 8.08 25.24 -0.81
N ASP A 228 8.05 25.98 -1.91
CA ASP A 228 7.37 27.29 -2.06
C ASP A 228 7.43 27.73 -3.55
N LYS A 229 6.46 27.25 -4.33
CA LYS A 229 5.57 28.01 -5.23
C LYS A 229 4.72 27.09 -6.10
#